data_AF-A0A3N9NQA8-F1
#
_entry.id   AF-A0A3N9NQA8-F1
#
_cell.length_a   1.000
_cell.length_b   1.000
_cell.length_c   1.000
_cell.angle_alpha   90.00
_cell.angle_beta   90.00
_cell.angle_gamma   90.00
#
_symmetry.space_group_name_H-M   'P 1'
#
loop_
_entity.id
_entity.type
_entity.pdbx_description
1 polymer ?
#
loop_
_entity_poly.entity_id
_entity_poly.type
_entity_poly.pdbx_seq_one_letter_code
_entity_poly.pdbx_strand_id
1 'polypeptide(L)'
;MGFREIILKLPTDYTRAQLEKQIAKKLQLKSFTFQIERKSLDARKKHDIHWQLQVGVVSEELKSGVSPDQPVLSIPYRTRKKKVVVIGSGPAGFFAAFVLQKAGFDTTILERGTEVSKRAQDIALFEDTGHFSANSNYAFGEGGAGTFSDGKLTSRTKNITAEKDYMIRSYVAADAPAEIAYLAHPHIGSDNLRIVVQNLRERFQNDGGTILFETMLHDIVAKGGHVTDIITSAGTLQPDELIVATGHSAYETYRMLIRRGLHFRAKNFAIGYRAEHRQQLINLAQWGDERLPGVKAAEYRLTARATDRPVYTFCMCPGGTVVPATAYANTNIVNGMSDYQRQGTFANAAIVAGVHPDELLGREASAIDTLDYLADLEAQFFEYSKSYAAPCCSIHDFMNKRETDQPLQSSYPLGLKQAPLWSMLPAAVTAAIRTGLNEFARKLAGYDTGILLGLESKTSAPVQVARERHGLCQGFDNLYMVGEGSGWAGGIISSGVDGIRAAKSIIDETQILSFI
;
A
#
# COMPACT_ATOMS: atom_id res chain seq x y z
N MET A 1 -16.03 -23.44 29.46
CA MET A 1 -15.87 -24.17 28.19
C MET A 1 -14.39 -24.33 27.91
N GLY A 2 -13.94 -25.52 27.52
CA GLY A 2 -12.54 -25.75 27.13
C GLY A 2 -12.26 -25.24 25.72
N PHE A 3 -10.98 -25.01 25.42
CA PHE A 3 -10.49 -24.54 24.13
C PHE A 3 -9.45 -25.48 23.55
N ARG A 4 -9.51 -25.74 22.24
CA ARG A 4 -8.47 -26.48 21.53
C ARG A 4 -8.25 -25.93 20.15
N GLU A 5 -6.99 -25.76 19.79
CA GLU A 5 -6.59 -25.39 18.44
C GLU A 5 -6.23 -26.63 17.63
N ILE A 6 -6.70 -26.68 16.38
CA ILE A 6 -6.40 -27.77 15.44
C ILE A 6 -6.03 -27.23 14.06
N ILE A 7 -5.20 -28.00 13.35
CA ILE A 7 -4.89 -27.76 11.93
C ILE A 7 -5.68 -28.76 11.08
N LEU A 8 -6.35 -28.26 10.05
CA LEU A 8 -7.11 -29.03 9.08
C LEU A 8 -6.61 -28.75 7.66
N LYS A 9 -6.66 -29.78 6.82
CA LYS A 9 -6.46 -29.68 5.37
C LYS A 9 -7.80 -29.91 4.70
N LEU A 10 -8.20 -29.00 3.83
CA LEU A 10 -9.49 -29.02 3.16
C LEU A 10 -9.33 -28.73 1.66
N PRO A 11 -10.14 -29.36 0.79
CA PRO A 11 -10.22 -29.00 -0.63
C PRO A 11 -10.46 -27.50 -0.83
N THR A 12 -10.09 -26.95 -1.97
CA THR A 12 -10.18 -25.50 -2.18
C THR A 12 -11.61 -24.97 -2.18
N ASP A 13 -12.57 -25.80 -2.60
CA ASP A 13 -14.01 -25.55 -2.67
C ASP A 13 -14.80 -26.10 -1.48
N TYR A 14 -14.15 -26.33 -0.34
CA TYR A 14 -14.83 -26.88 0.84
C TYR A 14 -16.03 -26.04 1.29
N THR A 15 -17.07 -26.71 1.78
CA THR A 15 -18.23 -26.05 2.39
C THR A 15 -18.06 -25.92 3.91
N ARG A 16 -18.79 -24.98 4.52
CA ARG A 16 -18.83 -24.83 5.98
C ARG A 16 -19.22 -26.13 6.69
N ALA A 17 -20.19 -26.86 6.15
CA ALA A 17 -20.62 -28.16 6.70
C ALA A 17 -19.49 -29.22 6.65
N GLN A 18 -18.64 -29.21 5.62
CA GLN A 18 -17.48 -30.10 5.56
C GLN A 18 -16.43 -29.73 6.61
N LEU A 19 -16.18 -28.43 6.84
CA LEU A 19 -15.30 -27.95 7.90
C LEU A 19 -15.82 -28.40 9.28
N GLU A 20 -17.10 -28.14 9.57
CA GLU A 20 -17.75 -28.55 10.83
C GLU A 20 -17.67 -30.06 11.04
N LYS A 21 -17.94 -30.86 10.01
CA LYS A 21 -17.80 -32.32 10.05
C LYS A 21 -16.37 -32.78 10.36
N GLN A 22 -15.36 -32.12 9.80
CA GLN A 22 -13.96 -32.44 10.08
C GLN A 22 -13.54 -32.04 11.50
N ILE A 23 -14.03 -30.91 12.02
CA ILE A 23 -13.81 -30.50 13.42
C ILE A 23 -14.44 -31.53 14.36
N ALA A 24 -15.72 -31.85 14.16
CA ALA A 24 -16.48 -32.80 14.97
C ALA A 24 -15.79 -34.18 15.00
N LYS A 25 -15.38 -34.68 13.82
CA LYS A 25 -14.69 -35.97 13.70
C LYS A 25 -13.32 -35.97 14.38
N LYS A 26 -12.53 -34.91 14.20
CA LYS A 26 -11.17 -34.82 14.73
C LYS A 26 -11.13 -34.68 16.24
N LEU A 27 -12.09 -33.96 16.82
CA LEU A 27 -12.18 -33.70 18.25
C LEU A 27 -13.18 -34.60 18.98
N GLN A 28 -13.95 -35.41 18.26
CA GLN A 28 -15.03 -36.25 18.78
C GLN A 28 -16.08 -35.45 19.57
N LEU A 29 -16.44 -34.27 19.06
CA LEU A 29 -17.38 -33.34 19.69
C LEU A 29 -18.76 -33.42 19.03
N LYS A 30 -19.81 -33.23 19.82
CA LYS A 30 -21.20 -33.12 19.33
C LYS A 30 -21.65 -31.66 19.22
N SER A 31 -21.25 -30.83 20.19
CA SER A 31 -21.58 -29.41 20.23
C SER A 31 -20.32 -28.57 20.43
N PHE A 32 -20.12 -27.57 19.56
CA PHE A 32 -18.97 -26.68 19.63
C PHE A 32 -19.25 -25.38 18.86
N THR A 33 -18.47 -24.35 19.19
CA THR A 33 -18.28 -23.17 18.37
C THR A 33 -16.82 -23.14 17.90
N PHE A 34 -16.55 -22.45 16.79
CA PHE A 34 -15.20 -22.36 16.27
C PHE A 34 -14.94 -21.02 15.60
N GLN A 35 -13.66 -20.66 15.54
CA GLN A 35 -13.14 -19.52 14.81
C GLN A 35 -11.95 -19.97 13.96
N ILE A 36 -11.86 -19.44 12.74
CA ILE A 36 -10.68 -19.63 11.90
C ILE A 36 -9.63 -18.61 12.36
N GLU A 37 -8.52 -19.10 12.88
CA GLU A 37 -7.38 -18.27 13.31
C GLU A 37 -6.45 -17.96 12.14
N ARG A 38 -6.29 -18.93 11.23
CA ARG A 38 -5.48 -18.76 10.03
C ARG A 38 -5.98 -19.61 8.88
N LYS A 39 -5.96 -19.06 7.67
CA LYS A 39 -6.25 -19.75 6.40
C LYS A 39 -5.16 -19.41 5.38
N SER A 40 -4.49 -20.45 4.86
CA SER A 40 -3.45 -20.31 3.83
C SER A 40 -3.61 -21.36 2.74
N LEU A 41 -3.41 -20.97 1.48
CA LEU A 41 -3.43 -21.89 0.35
C LEU A 41 -2.06 -22.57 0.24
N ASP A 42 -2.03 -23.91 0.32
CA ASP A 42 -0.84 -24.67 -0.06
C ASP A 42 -0.95 -25.00 -1.55
N ALA A 43 -0.21 -24.28 -2.39
CA ALA A 43 -0.15 -24.50 -3.83
C ALA A 43 1.24 -24.95 -4.29
N ARG A 44 2.04 -25.57 -3.40
CA ARG A 44 3.41 -26.00 -3.73
C ARG A 44 3.45 -27.17 -4.71
N LYS A 45 2.40 -27.99 -4.74
CA LYS A 45 2.25 -29.14 -5.64
C LYS A 45 0.95 -29.00 -6.41
N LYS A 46 1.04 -28.91 -7.74
CA LYS A 46 -0.12 -28.70 -8.63
C LYS A 46 -1.22 -29.76 -8.48
N HIS A 47 -0.87 -31.00 -8.16
CA HIS A 47 -1.83 -32.10 -7.96
C HIS A 47 -2.40 -32.21 -6.54
N ASP A 48 -1.97 -31.35 -5.60
CA ASP A 48 -2.39 -31.38 -4.18
C ASP A 48 -2.54 -29.94 -3.66
N ILE A 49 -3.37 -29.15 -4.33
CA ILE A 49 -3.68 -27.78 -3.90
C ILE A 49 -4.82 -27.84 -2.89
N HIS A 50 -4.59 -27.30 -1.69
CA HIS A 50 -5.57 -27.34 -0.61
C HIS A 50 -5.47 -26.13 0.31
N TRP A 51 -6.55 -25.83 1.02
CA TRP A 51 -6.51 -24.89 2.13
C TRP A 51 -5.96 -25.58 3.39
N GLN A 52 -5.01 -24.93 4.05
CA GLN A 52 -4.60 -25.25 5.41
C GLN A 52 -5.25 -24.24 6.37
N LEU A 53 -6.08 -24.75 7.28
CA LEU A 53 -6.81 -23.96 8.28
C LEU A 53 -6.28 -24.26 9.67
N GLN A 54 -6.00 -23.22 10.44
CA GLN A 54 -5.83 -23.26 11.89
C GLN A 54 -7.13 -22.78 12.51
N VAL A 55 -7.73 -23.61 13.36
CA VAL A 55 -9.09 -23.38 13.89
C VAL A 55 -9.04 -23.50 15.42
N GLY A 56 -9.48 -22.44 16.09
CA GLY A 56 -9.77 -22.44 17.52
C GLY A 56 -11.18 -22.98 17.77
N VAL A 57 -11.31 -23.99 18.61
CA VAL A 57 -12.59 -24.65 18.90
C VAL A 57 -12.91 -24.53 20.38
N VAL A 58 -14.13 -24.09 20.70
CA VAL A 58 -14.64 -23.95 22.05
C VAL A 58 -15.82 -24.91 22.26
N SER A 59 -15.78 -25.70 23.33
CA SER A 59 -16.85 -26.65 23.68
C SER A 59 -16.84 -26.95 25.18
N GLU A 60 -18.01 -27.28 25.74
CA GLU A 60 -18.14 -27.81 27.10
C GLU A 60 -17.55 -29.22 27.24
N GLU A 61 -17.48 -29.98 26.13
CA GLU A 61 -16.94 -31.35 26.10
C GLU A 61 -15.39 -31.35 26.14
N LEU A 62 -14.75 -30.19 25.96
CA LEU A 62 -13.29 -30.04 26.08
C LEU A 62 -12.90 -29.84 27.55
N LYS A 63 -12.10 -30.77 28.08
CA LYS A 63 -11.74 -30.85 29.51
C LYS A 63 -10.70 -29.83 29.98
N SER A 64 -9.99 -29.17 29.06
CA SER A 64 -8.94 -28.19 29.37
C SER A 64 -8.67 -27.27 28.19
N GLY A 65 -7.88 -26.22 28.42
CA GLY A 65 -7.45 -25.24 27.42
C GLY A 65 -8.16 -23.90 27.59
N VAL A 66 -7.37 -22.83 27.51
CA VAL A 66 -7.83 -21.44 27.56
C VAL A 66 -7.58 -20.84 26.18
N SER A 67 -8.56 -20.09 25.65
CA SER A 67 -8.35 -19.34 24.41
C SER A 67 -7.21 -18.33 24.62
N PRO A 68 -6.26 -18.21 23.69
CA PRO A 68 -5.22 -17.19 23.81
C PRO A 68 -5.83 -15.79 23.89
N ASP A 69 -5.22 -14.94 24.71
CA ASP A 69 -5.59 -13.53 24.79
C ASP A 69 -5.32 -12.86 23.44
N GLN A 70 -6.32 -12.10 22.98
CA GLN A 70 -6.16 -11.27 21.78
C GLN A 70 -5.28 -10.07 22.12
N PRO A 71 -4.31 -9.71 21.26
CA PRO A 71 -3.47 -8.55 21.48
C PRO A 71 -4.31 -7.27 21.41
N VAL A 72 -4.49 -6.59 22.55
CA VAL A 72 -5.25 -5.35 22.63
C VAL A 72 -4.30 -4.15 22.60
N LEU A 73 -4.58 -3.21 21.70
CA LEU A 73 -3.95 -1.90 21.71
C LEU A 73 -4.59 -1.05 22.82
N SER A 74 -3.84 -0.77 23.89
CA SER A 74 -4.31 0.11 24.97
C SER A 74 -4.29 1.57 24.53
N ILE A 75 -5.45 2.23 24.61
CA ILE A 75 -5.64 3.65 24.29
C ILE A 75 -6.43 4.28 25.45
N PRO A 76 -5.77 4.67 26.55
CA PRO A 76 -6.48 5.22 27.70
C PRO A 76 -7.05 6.61 27.37
N TYR A 77 -8.37 6.74 27.49
CA TYR A 77 -9.04 8.03 27.34
C TYR A 77 -8.71 8.96 28.51
N ARG A 78 -8.39 10.21 28.20
CA ARG A 78 -8.38 11.33 29.14
C ARG A 78 -8.81 12.58 28.39
N THR A 79 -9.57 13.45 29.07
CA THR A 79 -9.88 14.78 28.53
C THR A 79 -8.60 15.57 28.33
N ARG A 80 -8.30 15.97 27.09
CA ARG A 80 -7.14 16.79 26.75
C ARG A 80 -7.62 18.04 26.01
N LYS A 81 -6.84 19.12 26.12
CA LYS A 81 -7.06 20.38 25.39
C LYS A 81 -6.08 20.59 24.23
N LYS A 82 -5.16 19.64 24.02
CA LYS A 82 -4.16 19.71 22.96
C LYS A 82 -4.81 19.48 21.59
N LYS A 83 -4.52 20.38 20.66
CA LYS A 83 -4.89 20.34 19.25
C LYS A 83 -3.82 19.62 18.46
N VAL A 84 -4.18 18.49 17.85
CA VAL A 84 -3.29 17.76 16.95
C VAL A 84 -3.78 17.91 15.53
N VAL A 85 -2.90 18.41 14.66
CA VAL A 85 -3.18 18.49 13.22
C VAL A 85 -2.41 17.39 12.50
N VAL A 86 -3.12 16.63 11.68
CA VAL A 86 -2.55 15.54 10.87
C VAL A 86 -2.70 15.88 9.39
N ILE A 87 -1.61 15.86 8.64
CA ILE A 87 -1.57 16.20 7.22
C ILE A 87 -1.58 14.92 6.39
N GLY A 88 -2.67 14.69 5.68
CA GLY A 88 -2.91 13.51 4.85
C GLY A 88 -3.81 12.48 5.53
N SER A 89 -4.77 11.95 4.77
CA SER A 89 -5.77 10.96 5.22
C SER A 89 -5.44 9.52 4.82
N GLY A 90 -4.22 9.27 4.31
CA GLY A 90 -3.73 7.91 4.05
C GLY A 90 -3.63 7.06 5.32
N PRO A 91 -3.29 5.75 5.23
CA PRO A 91 -3.30 4.85 6.37
C PRO A 91 -2.53 5.36 7.59
N ALA A 92 -1.36 5.99 7.38
CA ALA A 92 -0.58 6.56 8.48
C ALA A 92 -1.29 7.72 9.18
N GLY A 93 -1.77 8.71 8.42
CA GLY A 93 -2.43 9.88 8.98
C GLY A 93 -3.76 9.52 9.63
N PHE A 94 -4.59 8.72 8.95
CA PHE A 94 -5.87 8.29 9.51
C PHE A 94 -5.70 7.53 10.83
N PHE A 95 -4.83 6.52 10.90
CA PHE A 95 -4.67 5.76 12.13
C PHE A 95 -3.94 6.52 13.24
N ALA A 96 -3.09 7.50 12.91
CA ALA A 96 -2.56 8.42 13.92
C ALA A 96 -3.68 9.25 14.54
N ALA A 97 -4.48 9.90 13.69
CA ALA A 97 -5.59 10.74 14.13
C ALA A 97 -6.66 9.94 14.89
N PHE A 98 -7.02 8.75 14.39
CA PHE A 98 -8.04 7.91 15.00
C PHE A 98 -7.64 7.45 16.41
N VAL A 99 -6.37 7.13 16.64
CA VAL A 99 -5.86 6.77 17.98
C VAL A 99 -5.83 7.99 18.91
N LEU A 100 -5.40 9.16 18.43
CA LEU A 100 -5.39 10.40 19.21
C LEU A 100 -6.80 10.85 19.61
N GLN A 101 -7.76 10.79 18.70
CA GLN A 101 -9.16 11.10 18.98
C GLN A 101 -9.72 10.17 20.05
N LYS A 102 -9.47 8.86 19.96
CA LYS A 102 -9.88 7.89 20.99
C LYS A 102 -9.18 8.08 22.33
N ALA A 103 -7.98 8.66 22.34
CA ALA A 103 -7.32 9.05 23.57
C ALA A 103 -7.93 10.32 24.17
N GLY A 104 -8.66 11.14 23.40
CA GLY A 104 -9.32 12.36 23.88
C GLY A 104 -8.61 13.66 23.50
N PHE A 105 -7.78 13.65 22.44
CA PHE A 105 -7.22 14.85 21.83
C PHE A 105 -8.22 15.51 20.87
N ASP A 106 -8.12 16.83 20.69
CA ASP A 106 -8.80 17.57 19.62
C ASP A 106 -8.02 17.36 18.32
N THR A 107 -8.54 16.49 17.44
CA THR A 107 -7.79 16.01 16.27
C THR A 107 -8.42 16.46 14.96
N THR A 108 -7.62 17.14 14.13
CA THR A 108 -8.03 17.57 12.78
C THR A 108 -7.11 16.98 11.72
N ILE A 109 -7.68 16.30 10.72
CA ILE A 109 -6.98 15.84 9.52
C ILE A 109 -7.16 16.87 8.40
N LEU A 110 -6.07 17.27 7.76
CA LEU A 110 -6.09 18.07 6.52
C LEU A 110 -5.71 17.17 5.35
N GLU A 111 -6.63 16.99 4.40
CA GLU A 111 -6.41 16.24 3.18
C GLU A 111 -6.42 17.18 1.99
N ARG A 112 -5.34 17.20 1.21
CA ARG A 112 -5.24 18.07 0.03
C ARG A 112 -6.24 17.70 -1.05
N GLY A 113 -6.62 16.43 -1.10
CA GLY A 113 -7.55 15.94 -2.10
C GLY A 113 -8.98 15.82 -1.63
N THR A 114 -9.80 15.22 -2.47
CA THR A 114 -11.24 15.15 -2.27
C THR A 114 -11.65 13.92 -1.45
N GLU A 115 -12.89 13.94 -0.97
CA GLU A 115 -13.61 12.77 -0.49
C GLU A 115 -13.63 11.64 -1.53
N VAL A 116 -13.71 10.39 -1.07
CA VAL A 116 -13.54 9.19 -1.91
C VAL A 116 -14.58 9.07 -3.01
N SER A 117 -15.80 9.55 -2.79
CA SER A 117 -16.88 9.54 -3.78
C SER A 117 -16.57 10.46 -4.98
N LYS A 118 -16.24 11.72 -4.71
CA LYS A 118 -15.78 12.69 -5.71
C LYS A 118 -14.47 12.22 -6.36
N ARG A 119 -13.56 11.66 -5.56
CA ARG A 119 -12.29 11.10 -6.04
C ARG A 119 -12.48 9.98 -7.07
N ALA A 120 -13.43 9.09 -6.83
CA ALA A 120 -13.76 8.02 -7.78
C ALA A 120 -14.35 8.57 -9.09
N GLN A 121 -15.13 9.65 -9.03
CA GLN A 121 -15.69 10.30 -10.22
C GLN A 121 -14.58 10.99 -11.03
N ASP A 122 -13.68 11.70 -10.38
CA ASP A 122 -12.56 12.38 -11.05
C ASP A 122 -11.58 11.38 -11.67
N ILE A 123 -11.33 10.23 -11.02
CA ILE A 123 -10.54 9.14 -11.58
C ILE A 123 -11.23 8.54 -12.80
N ALA A 124 -12.53 8.26 -12.73
CA ALA A 124 -13.27 7.73 -13.88
C ALA A 124 -13.28 8.70 -15.07
N LEU A 125 -13.46 10.00 -14.78
CA LEU A 125 -13.37 11.06 -15.80
C LEU A 125 -11.96 11.10 -16.42
N PHE A 126 -10.92 10.96 -15.59
CA PHE A 126 -9.55 10.91 -16.07
C PHE A 126 -9.32 9.71 -16.97
N GLU A 127 -9.74 8.51 -16.58
CA GLU A 127 -9.61 7.28 -17.37
C GLU A 127 -10.38 7.32 -18.70
N ASP A 128 -11.54 7.98 -18.75
CA ASP A 128 -12.39 8.08 -19.95
C ASP A 128 -11.91 9.16 -20.93
N THR A 129 -11.47 10.31 -20.40
CA THR A 129 -11.25 11.52 -21.23
C THR A 129 -9.80 12.00 -21.26
N GLY A 130 -8.94 11.52 -20.36
CA GLY A 130 -7.61 12.07 -20.12
C GLY A 130 -7.61 13.40 -19.34
N HIS A 131 -8.76 13.84 -18.81
CA HIS A 131 -8.84 15.05 -17.99
C HIS A 131 -8.24 14.84 -16.59
N PHE A 132 -7.06 15.40 -16.35
CA PHE A 132 -6.33 15.23 -15.09
C PHE A 132 -6.75 16.26 -14.02
N SER A 133 -6.99 15.79 -12.80
CA SER A 133 -7.20 16.63 -11.61
C SER A 133 -6.01 16.58 -10.66
N ALA A 134 -5.42 17.74 -10.36
CA ALA A 134 -4.24 17.86 -9.51
C ALA A 134 -4.48 17.47 -8.05
N ASN A 135 -5.71 17.64 -7.57
CA ASN A 135 -6.09 17.35 -6.18
C ASN A 135 -6.94 16.09 -6.05
N SER A 136 -7.26 15.39 -7.14
CA SER A 136 -8.15 14.24 -7.11
C SER A 136 -7.69 13.18 -8.11
N ASN A 137 -6.82 12.29 -7.63
CA ASN A 137 -6.14 11.30 -8.47
C ASN A 137 -5.73 10.08 -7.63
N TYR A 138 -5.02 9.11 -8.23
CA TYR A 138 -4.57 7.90 -7.53
C TYR A 138 -3.64 8.17 -6.34
N ALA A 139 -2.93 9.30 -6.31
CA ALA A 139 -2.04 9.64 -5.21
C ALA A 139 -2.75 10.44 -4.09
N PHE A 140 -3.63 11.38 -4.44
CA PHE A 140 -4.17 12.39 -3.52
C PHE A 140 -5.69 12.28 -3.32
N GLY A 141 -6.13 12.49 -2.07
CA GLY A 141 -7.51 12.38 -1.62
C GLY A 141 -7.73 11.27 -0.59
N GLU A 142 -8.98 11.07 -0.20
CA GLU A 142 -9.37 10.22 0.94
C GLU A 142 -8.76 8.81 0.90
N GLY A 143 -8.08 8.42 1.98
CA GLY A 143 -7.38 7.13 2.12
C GLY A 143 -6.04 7.05 1.37
N GLY A 144 -5.61 8.13 0.71
CA GLY A 144 -4.33 8.26 0.03
C GLY A 144 -4.13 7.24 -1.10
N ALA A 145 -2.88 6.85 -1.35
CA ALA A 145 -2.52 5.88 -2.39
C ALA A 145 -3.07 4.45 -2.15
N GLY A 146 -3.57 4.16 -0.94
CA GLY A 146 -4.10 2.84 -0.61
C GLY A 146 -5.48 2.57 -1.19
N THR A 147 -6.29 3.59 -1.44
CA THR A 147 -7.73 3.47 -1.76
C THR A 147 -8.01 2.74 -3.07
N PHE A 148 -7.30 3.11 -4.14
CA PHE A 148 -7.46 2.53 -5.47
C PHE A 148 -6.40 1.48 -5.75
N SER A 149 -6.40 0.42 -4.93
CA SER A 149 -5.41 -0.65 -4.98
C SER A 149 -6.07 -2.01 -4.74
N ASP A 150 -5.34 -3.11 -4.95
CA ASP A 150 -5.78 -4.45 -4.51
C ASP A 150 -5.92 -4.54 -2.96
N GLY A 151 -5.39 -3.58 -2.21
CA GLY A 151 -5.61 -3.50 -0.76
C GLY A 151 -4.92 -4.61 0.03
N LYS A 152 -3.74 -5.05 -0.41
CA LYS A 152 -2.97 -6.11 0.27
C LYS A 152 -2.53 -5.68 1.66
N LEU A 153 -2.92 -6.43 2.69
CA LEU A 153 -2.62 -6.11 4.09
C LEU A 153 -1.45 -6.94 4.63
N THR A 154 -0.40 -7.08 3.81
CA THR A 154 0.83 -7.78 4.21
C THR A 154 1.86 -6.79 4.77
N SER A 155 2.67 -7.24 5.71
CA SER A 155 3.81 -6.47 6.24
C SER A 155 4.93 -7.41 6.62
N ARG A 156 6.17 -7.00 6.36
CA ARG A 156 7.38 -7.70 6.82
C ARG A 156 7.87 -7.17 8.17
N THR A 157 7.23 -6.12 8.69
CA THR A 157 7.60 -5.51 9.97
C THR A 157 7.27 -6.49 11.10
N LYS A 158 8.23 -6.72 11.98
CA LYS A 158 8.07 -7.57 13.17
C LYS A 158 7.59 -6.73 14.36
N ASN A 159 7.02 -7.38 15.38
CA ASN A 159 6.60 -6.75 16.64
C ASN A 159 5.60 -5.60 16.44
N ILE A 160 4.56 -5.86 15.64
CA ILE A 160 3.47 -4.92 15.32
C ILE A 160 2.10 -5.57 15.52
N THR A 161 2.02 -6.65 16.31
CA THR A 161 0.84 -7.51 16.32
C THR A 161 -0.39 -6.77 16.82
N ALA A 162 -0.28 -6.00 17.91
CA ALA A 162 -1.40 -5.25 18.49
C ALA A 162 -1.87 -4.12 17.57
N GLU A 163 -0.94 -3.37 16.97
CA GLU A 163 -1.25 -2.28 16.04
C GLU A 163 -1.88 -2.82 14.75
N LYS A 164 -1.31 -3.89 14.18
CA LYS A 164 -1.87 -4.55 12.99
C LYS A 164 -3.27 -5.06 13.27
N ASP A 165 -3.48 -5.75 14.38
CA ASP A 165 -4.77 -6.31 14.76
C ASP A 165 -5.81 -5.20 15.02
N TYR A 166 -5.42 -4.10 15.66
CA TYR A 166 -6.27 -2.90 15.77
C TYR A 166 -6.69 -2.35 14.39
N MET A 167 -5.76 -2.24 13.45
CA MET A 167 -6.08 -1.81 12.07
C MET A 167 -7.04 -2.78 11.38
N ILE A 168 -6.76 -4.08 11.44
CA ILE A 168 -7.60 -5.12 10.82
C ILE A 168 -9.02 -5.09 11.39
N ARG A 169 -9.18 -5.03 12.71
CA ARG A 169 -10.50 -4.90 13.34
C ARG A 169 -11.21 -3.60 12.96
N SER A 170 -10.47 -2.50 12.84
CA SER A 170 -11.04 -1.22 12.42
C SER A 170 -11.56 -1.30 10.98
N TYR A 171 -10.83 -1.96 10.07
CA TYR A 171 -11.27 -2.20 8.71
C TYR A 171 -12.50 -3.12 8.66
N VAL A 172 -12.51 -4.24 9.39
CA VAL A 172 -13.67 -5.15 9.44
C VAL A 172 -14.90 -4.45 10.02
N ALA A 173 -14.72 -3.64 11.07
CA ALA A 173 -15.81 -2.84 11.61
C ALA A 173 -16.32 -1.81 10.59
N ALA A 174 -15.46 -1.30 9.71
CA ALA A 174 -15.81 -0.42 8.60
C ALA A 174 -16.23 -1.19 7.33
N ASP A 175 -16.78 -2.40 7.47
CA ASP A 175 -17.33 -3.25 6.41
C ASP A 175 -16.31 -3.89 5.45
N ALA A 176 -15.03 -3.97 5.84
CA ALA A 176 -14.10 -4.82 5.12
C ALA A 176 -14.44 -6.32 5.31
N PRO A 177 -14.17 -7.18 4.32
CA PRO A 177 -14.46 -8.62 4.40
C PRO A 177 -13.83 -9.28 5.63
N ALA A 178 -14.62 -9.97 6.45
CA ALA A 178 -14.14 -10.57 7.70
C ALA A 178 -12.95 -11.54 7.52
N GLU A 179 -12.77 -12.11 6.32
CA GLU A 179 -11.64 -12.99 6.00
C GLU A 179 -10.27 -12.33 6.06
N ILE A 180 -10.18 -11.00 5.98
CA ILE A 180 -8.90 -10.30 6.12
C ILE A 180 -8.24 -10.53 7.49
N ALA A 181 -9.02 -10.92 8.51
CA ALA A 181 -8.53 -11.19 9.85
C ALA A 181 -7.74 -12.50 9.96
N TYR A 182 -8.05 -13.48 9.12
CA TYR A 182 -7.46 -14.82 9.23
C TYR A 182 -6.75 -15.30 7.96
N LEU A 183 -6.92 -14.64 6.81
CA LEU A 183 -6.15 -14.98 5.61
C LEU A 183 -4.65 -14.69 5.80
N ALA A 184 -3.80 -15.59 5.31
CA ALA A 184 -2.34 -15.39 5.32
C ALA A 184 -1.89 -14.29 4.35
N HIS A 185 -2.61 -14.12 3.23
CA HIS A 185 -2.40 -13.07 2.23
C HIS A 185 -3.69 -12.27 2.06
N PRO A 186 -4.08 -11.47 3.09
CA PRO A 186 -5.35 -10.76 3.09
C PRO A 186 -5.33 -9.58 2.11
N HIS A 187 -6.46 -9.33 1.49
CA HIS A 187 -6.69 -8.19 0.61
C HIS A 187 -8.14 -7.71 0.71
N ILE A 188 -8.37 -6.42 0.47
CA ILE A 188 -9.70 -5.81 0.58
C ILE A 188 -10.34 -5.62 -0.80
N GLY A 189 -9.55 -5.29 -1.83
CA GLY A 189 -10.05 -4.87 -3.14
C GLY A 189 -10.37 -3.37 -3.22
N SER A 190 -10.15 -2.77 -4.39
CA SER A 190 -10.36 -1.35 -4.68
C SER A 190 -11.83 -0.94 -4.47
N ASP A 191 -12.75 -1.78 -4.93
CA ASP A 191 -14.18 -1.67 -4.75
C ASP A 191 -14.59 -1.50 -3.28
N ASN A 192 -14.15 -2.42 -2.42
CA ASN A 192 -14.47 -2.38 -0.99
C ASN A 192 -13.70 -1.28 -0.25
N LEU A 193 -12.46 -0.97 -0.63
CA LEU A 193 -11.65 0.05 0.02
C LEU A 193 -12.33 1.42 0.00
N ARG A 194 -13.05 1.76 -1.07
CA ARG A 194 -13.81 3.01 -1.16
C ARG A 194 -14.89 3.11 -0.08
N ILE A 195 -15.59 2.02 0.18
CA ILE A 195 -16.61 1.93 1.24
C ILE A 195 -15.92 2.00 2.61
N VAL A 196 -14.85 1.24 2.79
CA VAL A 196 -14.12 1.15 4.06
C VAL A 196 -13.56 2.50 4.49
N VAL A 197 -12.93 3.27 3.60
CA VAL A 197 -12.36 4.58 3.96
C VAL A 197 -13.44 5.59 4.32
N GLN A 198 -14.57 5.58 3.60
CA GLN A 198 -15.73 6.42 3.92
C GLN A 198 -16.28 6.09 5.32
N ASN A 199 -16.52 4.81 5.59
CA ASN A 199 -17.03 4.35 6.89
C ASN A 199 -16.06 4.67 8.04
N LEU A 200 -14.76 4.58 7.79
CA LEU A 200 -13.73 4.97 8.74
C LEU A 200 -13.76 6.48 9.04
N ARG A 201 -13.90 7.33 8.02
CA ARG A 201 -14.11 8.77 8.18
C ARG A 201 -15.35 9.04 9.04
N GLU A 202 -16.49 8.44 8.71
CA GLU A 202 -17.74 8.67 9.43
C GLU A 202 -17.62 8.29 10.91
N ARG A 203 -16.95 7.17 11.21
CA ARG A 203 -16.62 6.77 12.59
C ARG A 203 -15.73 7.78 13.30
N PHE A 204 -14.67 8.25 12.63
CA PHE A 204 -13.77 9.26 13.19
C PHE A 204 -14.51 10.58 13.50
N GLN A 205 -15.40 11.01 12.60
CA GLN A 205 -16.23 12.20 12.80
C GLN A 205 -17.25 12.04 13.93
N ASN A 206 -17.87 10.85 14.03
CA ASN A 206 -18.78 10.52 15.13
C ASN A 206 -18.06 10.48 16.49
N ASP A 207 -16.77 10.13 16.52
CA ASP A 207 -15.91 10.21 17.69
C ASP A 207 -15.46 11.66 18.02
N GLY A 208 -15.90 12.66 17.23
CA GLY A 208 -15.61 14.09 17.39
C GLY A 208 -14.39 14.60 16.63
N GLY A 209 -13.77 13.78 15.79
CA GLY A 209 -12.64 14.18 14.95
C GLY A 209 -13.08 15.02 13.74
N THR A 210 -12.20 15.89 13.25
CA THR A 210 -12.49 16.74 12.08
C THR A 210 -11.64 16.32 10.89
N ILE A 211 -12.21 16.24 9.68
CA ILE A 211 -11.45 16.11 8.43
C ILE A 211 -11.81 17.27 7.52
N LEU A 212 -10.79 18.00 7.05
CA LEU A 212 -10.91 19.06 6.06
C LEU A 212 -10.29 18.57 4.74
N PHE A 213 -11.16 18.21 3.79
CA PHE A 213 -10.76 17.89 2.43
C PHE A 213 -10.42 19.15 1.63
N GLU A 214 -9.76 18.97 0.49
CA GLU A 214 -9.33 20.06 -0.40
C GLU A 214 -8.50 21.14 0.33
N THR A 215 -7.79 20.72 1.39
CA THR A 215 -7.03 21.58 2.30
C THR A 215 -5.55 21.18 2.27
N MET A 216 -4.77 21.90 1.47
CA MET A 216 -3.34 21.63 1.28
C MET A 216 -2.49 22.38 2.30
N LEU A 217 -1.51 21.69 2.90
CA LEU A 217 -0.44 22.35 3.64
C LEU A 217 0.52 23.03 2.66
N HIS A 218 0.64 24.36 2.75
CA HIS A 218 1.59 25.14 1.96
C HIS A 218 2.90 25.39 2.68
N ASP A 219 2.87 25.55 4.00
CA ASP A 219 4.06 25.93 4.77
C ASP A 219 3.95 25.66 6.27
N ILE A 220 5.10 25.65 6.95
CA ILE A 220 5.19 25.61 8.42
C ILE A 220 6.04 26.79 8.94
N VAL A 221 5.64 27.32 10.09
CA VAL A 221 6.39 28.35 10.83
C VAL A 221 6.84 27.75 12.14
N ALA A 222 8.15 27.80 12.41
CA ALA A 222 8.75 27.26 13.62
C ALA A 222 9.58 28.30 14.35
N LYS A 223 9.54 28.28 15.69
CA LYS A 223 10.34 29.10 16.60
C LYS A 223 11.07 28.19 17.56
N GLY A 224 12.40 28.18 17.52
CA GLY A 224 13.23 27.37 18.43
C GLY A 224 13.02 25.85 18.30
N GLY A 225 12.63 25.36 17.11
CA GLY A 225 12.31 23.94 16.89
C GLY A 225 10.84 23.58 17.14
N HIS A 226 10.03 24.50 17.66
CA HIS A 226 8.60 24.28 17.86
C HIS A 226 7.79 24.86 16.70
N VAL A 227 6.97 24.06 16.03
CA VAL A 227 6.03 24.53 15.00
C VAL A 227 4.89 25.28 15.68
N THR A 228 4.77 26.58 15.42
CA THR A 228 3.73 27.43 16.01
C THR A 228 2.53 27.62 15.10
N ASP A 229 2.76 27.64 13.79
CA ASP A 229 1.73 27.91 12.80
C ASP A 229 1.94 27.03 11.56
N ILE A 230 0.83 26.59 10.97
CA ILE A 230 0.80 25.97 9.65
C ILE A 230 -0.01 26.84 8.70
N ILE A 231 0.48 27.02 7.48
CA ILE A 231 -0.17 27.80 6.44
C ILE A 231 -0.80 26.82 5.45
N THR A 232 -2.10 26.93 5.25
CA THR A 232 -2.88 26.02 4.40
C THR A 232 -3.64 26.79 3.32
N SER A 233 -4.19 26.08 2.34
CA SER A 233 -5.09 26.67 1.34
C SER A 233 -6.38 27.26 1.94
N ALA A 234 -6.73 26.89 3.17
CA ALA A 234 -7.91 27.37 3.89
C ALA A 234 -7.60 28.37 5.02
N GLY A 235 -6.34 28.82 5.14
CA GLY A 235 -5.89 29.75 6.17
C GLY A 235 -4.85 29.16 7.13
N THR A 236 -4.58 29.87 8.21
CA THR A 236 -3.55 29.52 9.20
C THR A 236 -4.15 28.77 10.38
N LEU A 237 -3.50 27.70 10.83
CA LEU A 237 -3.86 26.95 12.04
C LEU A 237 -2.66 26.88 12.99
N GLN A 238 -2.94 26.74 14.29
CA GLN A 238 -1.94 26.67 15.36
C GLN A 238 -2.04 25.31 16.07
N PRO A 239 -1.28 24.30 15.62
CA PRO A 239 -1.26 22.99 16.27
C PRO A 239 -0.40 23.01 17.54
N ASP A 240 -0.81 22.26 18.56
CA ASP A 240 0.10 21.88 19.65
C ASP A 240 1.06 20.78 19.16
N GLU A 241 0.56 19.85 18.33
CA GLU A 241 1.33 18.77 17.70
C GLU A 241 0.99 18.69 16.21
N LEU A 242 2.01 18.51 15.35
CA LEU A 242 1.85 18.36 13.90
C LEU A 242 2.37 16.99 13.43
N ILE A 243 1.51 16.21 12.78
CA ILE A 243 1.89 14.94 12.14
C ILE A 243 1.79 15.08 10.62
N VAL A 244 2.88 14.90 9.90
CA VAL A 244 2.93 14.91 8.43
C VAL A 244 2.94 13.48 7.89
N ALA A 245 1.88 13.12 7.13
CA ALA A 245 1.63 11.78 6.60
C ALA A 245 1.23 11.81 5.11
N THR A 246 1.89 12.65 4.31
CA THR A 246 1.50 13.01 2.93
C THR A 246 1.77 11.96 1.85
N GLY A 247 2.22 10.77 2.22
CA GLY A 247 2.73 9.79 1.26
C GLY A 247 3.98 10.29 0.53
N HIS A 248 4.45 9.52 -0.45
CA HIS A 248 5.72 9.79 -1.12
C HIS A 248 5.59 10.52 -2.47
N SER A 249 4.37 10.88 -2.88
CA SER A 249 4.13 11.58 -4.15
C SER A 249 4.11 13.10 -4.01
N ALA A 250 4.02 13.64 -2.80
CA ALA A 250 3.94 15.09 -2.54
C ALA A 250 5.34 15.75 -2.57
N TYR A 251 5.93 15.86 -3.75
CA TYR A 251 7.27 16.41 -3.98
C TYR A 251 7.40 17.87 -3.52
N GLU A 252 6.36 18.67 -3.68
CA GLU A 252 6.32 20.05 -3.20
C GLU A 252 6.36 20.12 -1.66
N THR A 253 5.71 19.18 -0.97
CA THR A 253 5.74 19.12 0.49
C THR A 253 7.13 18.74 0.98
N TYR A 254 7.82 17.78 0.35
CA TYR A 254 9.21 17.48 0.69
C TYR A 254 10.10 18.70 0.55
N ARG A 255 10.00 19.43 -0.57
CA ARG A 255 10.80 20.64 -0.82
C ARG A 255 10.50 21.74 0.19
N MET A 256 9.24 21.92 0.57
CA MET A 256 8.87 22.85 1.64
C MET A 256 9.52 22.46 2.97
N LEU A 257 9.40 21.20 3.39
CA LEU A 257 9.96 20.73 4.65
C LEU A 257 11.49 20.86 4.69
N ILE A 258 12.18 20.53 3.59
CA ILE A 258 13.63 20.72 3.45
C ILE A 258 14.00 22.20 3.62
N ARG A 259 13.29 23.11 2.94
CA ARG A 259 13.50 24.56 3.09
C ARG A 259 13.24 25.07 4.50
N ARG A 260 12.35 24.40 5.25
CA ARG A 260 12.02 24.70 6.65
C ARG A 260 12.94 24.02 7.67
N GLY A 261 14.02 23.39 7.20
CA GLY A 261 15.09 22.88 8.06
C GLY A 261 14.94 21.40 8.44
N LEU A 262 13.97 20.67 7.88
CA LEU A 262 13.93 19.22 8.08
C LEU A 262 15.02 18.56 7.25
N HIS A 263 15.76 17.67 7.90
CA HIS A 263 16.84 16.94 7.25
C HIS A 263 16.29 15.68 6.57
N PHE A 264 16.55 15.57 5.27
CA PHE A 264 16.30 14.37 4.48
C PHE A 264 17.59 13.88 3.86
N ARG A 265 17.75 12.56 3.80
CA ARG A 265 18.78 11.91 2.99
C ARG A 265 18.15 11.27 1.75
N ALA A 266 18.94 11.14 0.68
CA ALA A 266 18.60 10.25 -0.41
C ALA A 266 18.46 8.81 0.12
N LYS A 267 17.50 8.07 -0.42
CA LYS A 267 17.22 6.67 -0.04
C LYS A 267 17.17 5.84 -1.31
N ASN A 268 17.78 4.66 -1.28
CA ASN A 268 17.65 3.70 -2.37
C ASN A 268 16.16 3.37 -2.60
N PHE A 269 15.76 3.41 -3.86
CA PHE A 269 14.40 3.09 -4.31
C PHE A 269 14.47 2.06 -5.45
N ALA A 270 13.34 1.76 -6.07
CA ALA A 270 13.28 0.88 -7.22
C ALA A 270 12.39 1.50 -8.29
N ILE A 271 12.78 1.32 -9.55
CA ILE A 271 11.99 1.75 -10.71
C ILE A 271 11.95 0.64 -11.74
N GLY A 272 10.98 0.71 -12.63
CA GLY A 272 10.86 -0.22 -13.73
C GLY A 272 9.60 0.00 -14.53
N TYR A 273 9.00 -1.10 -14.94
CA TYR A 273 7.80 -1.11 -15.78
C TYR A 273 6.73 -1.98 -15.16
N ARG A 274 5.46 -1.77 -15.52
CA ARG A 274 4.41 -2.73 -15.21
C ARG A 274 4.47 -3.85 -16.25
N ALA A 275 4.49 -5.10 -15.80
CA ALA A 275 4.29 -6.27 -16.64
C ALA A 275 2.83 -6.72 -16.57
N GLU A 276 2.27 -7.14 -17.70
CA GLU A 276 0.90 -7.63 -17.80
C GLU A 276 0.81 -8.92 -18.64
N HIS A 277 -0.01 -9.87 -18.15
CA HIS A 277 -0.27 -11.18 -18.75
C HIS A 277 -1.75 -11.49 -18.69
N ARG A 278 -2.26 -12.37 -19.56
CA ARG A 278 -3.59 -12.97 -19.34
C ARG A 278 -3.59 -13.74 -18.00
N GLN A 279 -4.61 -13.53 -17.18
CA GLN A 279 -4.69 -14.17 -15.86
C GLN A 279 -4.72 -15.71 -15.98
N GLN A 280 -5.32 -16.26 -17.04
CA GLN A 280 -5.32 -17.70 -17.32
C GLN A 280 -3.91 -18.29 -17.44
N LEU A 281 -2.97 -17.56 -18.05
CA LEU A 281 -1.57 -18.00 -18.16
C LEU A 281 -0.95 -18.15 -16.77
N ILE A 282 -1.18 -17.18 -15.88
CA ILE A 282 -0.69 -17.22 -14.51
C ILE A 282 -1.35 -18.36 -13.72
N ASN A 283 -2.66 -18.58 -13.90
CA ASN A 283 -3.37 -19.69 -13.27
C ASN A 283 -2.79 -21.04 -13.72
N LEU A 284 -2.60 -21.26 -15.03
CA LEU A 284 -1.96 -22.47 -15.56
C LEU A 284 -0.54 -22.66 -15.04
N ALA A 285 0.25 -21.59 -15.00
CA ALA A 285 1.62 -21.64 -14.52
C ALA A 285 1.68 -22.04 -13.03
N GLN A 286 0.78 -21.51 -12.19
CA GLN A 286 0.77 -21.77 -10.75
C GLN A 286 0.06 -23.06 -10.36
N TRP A 287 -1.10 -23.32 -10.96
CA TRP A 287 -2.00 -24.40 -10.53
C TRP A 287 -2.03 -25.56 -11.51
N GLY A 288 -1.62 -25.36 -12.77
CA GLY A 288 -1.80 -26.35 -13.83
C GLY A 288 -3.21 -26.35 -14.44
N ASP A 289 -4.07 -25.43 -14.02
CA ASP A 289 -5.44 -25.25 -14.49
C ASP A 289 -5.71 -23.75 -14.69
N GLU A 290 -6.54 -23.40 -15.66
CA GLU A 290 -6.99 -22.03 -15.90
C GLU A 290 -7.91 -21.51 -14.78
N ARG A 291 -8.58 -22.41 -14.05
CA ARG A 291 -9.46 -22.04 -12.94
C ARG A 291 -9.40 -23.07 -11.83
N LEU A 292 -9.28 -22.59 -10.59
CA LEU A 292 -9.35 -23.44 -9.40
C LEU A 292 -10.58 -23.04 -8.55
N PRO A 293 -11.56 -23.93 -8.34
CA PRO A 293 -12.73 -23.63 -7.51
C PRO A 293 -12.36 -23.27 -6.07
N GLY A 294 -13.09 -22.31 -5.48
CA GLY A 294 -12.92 -21.92 -4.08
C GLY A 294 -11.67 -21.09 -3.74
N VAL A 295 -10.94 -20.64 -4.78
CA VAL A 295 -9.94 -19.57 -4.70
C VAL A 295 -10.31 -18.44 -5.66
N LYS A 296 -9.69 -17.27 -5.50
CA LYS A 296 -9.81 -16.13 -6.44
C LYS A 296 -8.84 -16.35 -7.62
N ALA A 297 -8.09 -15.35 -8.05
CA ALA A 297 -7.05 -15.50 -9.07
C ALA A 297 -5.66 -15.83 -8.50
N ALA A 298 -4.83 -16.52 -9.29
CA ALA A 298 -3.50 -16.94 -8.90
C ALA A 298 -2.56 -15.75 -8.73
N GLU A 299 -1.72 -15.83 -7.69
CA GLU A 299 -0.68 -14.85 -7.43
C GLU A 299 0.73 -15.42 -7.64
N TYR A 300 1.71 -14.54 -7.82
CA TYR A 300 3.12 -14.85 -7.98
C TYR A 300 3.97 -13.78 -7.28
N ARG A 301 5.17 -14.18 -6.89
CA ARG A 301 6.23 -13.30 -6.43
C ARG A 301 7.53 -13.83 -6.98
N LEU A 302 8.15 -13.07 -7.87
CA LEU A 302 9.42 -13.44 -8.49
C LEU A 302 10.51 -12.48 -8.01
N THR A 303 11.69 -13.05 -7.81
CA THR A 303 12.92 -12.33 -7.51
C THR A 303 14.03 -12.94 -8.34
N ALA A 304 14.97 -12.11 -8.77
CA ALA A 304 16.11 -12.49 -9.57
C ALA A 304 17.34 -11.74 -9.03
N ARG A 305 18.47 -12.45 -8.99
CA ARG A 305 19.76 -11.81 -8.72
C ARG A 305 20.36 -11.46 -10.07
N ALA A 306 20.00 -10.28 -10.58
CA ALA A 306 20.58 -9.76 -11.81
C ALA A 306 21.88 -9.02 -11.48
N THR A 307 22.91 -9.25 -12.31
CA THR A 307 24.19 -8.49 -12.34
C THR A 307 24.68 -8.00 -10.97
N ASP A 308 24.29 -6.79 -10.61
CA ASP A 308 24.75 -5.94 -9.50
C ASP A 308 23.60 -5.43 -8.60
N ARG A 309 22.33 -5.64 -8.98
CA ARG A 309 21.16 -5.13 -8.25
C ARG A 309 19.97 -6.10 -8.30
N PRO A 310 19.17 -6.22 -7.23
CA PRO A 310 18.04 -7.13 -7.21
C PRO A 310 16.95 -6.68 -8.18
N VAL A 311 16.36 -7.63 -8.90
CA VAL A 311 15.14 -7.44 -9.69
C VAL A 311 14.02 -8.25 -9.07
N TYR A 312 12.85 -7.65 -8.93
CA TYR A 312 11.72 -8.33 -8.29
C TYR A 312 10.38 -7.81 -8.79
N THR A 313 9.37 -8.65 -8.63
CA THR A 313 7.98 -8.28 -8.86
C THR A 313 7.45 -7.53 -7.63
N PHE A 314 6.82 -6.39 -7.84
CA PHE A 314 6.22 -5.56 -6.80
C PHE A 314 4.74 -5.32 -7.08
N CYS A 315 3.96 -5.15 -6.02
CA CYS A 315 2.52 -4.87 -6.07
C CYS A 315 1.72 -5.73 -7.06
N MET A 316 2.03 -7.03 -7.20
CA MET A 316 1.35 -7.87 -8.20
C MET A 316 -0.15 -7.98 -7.91
N CYS A 317 -1.00 -7.61 -8.86
CA CYS A 317 -2.46 -7.56 -8.79
C CYS A 317 -3.08 -8.67 -9.67
N PRO A 318 -3.59 -9.78 -9.09
CA PRO A 318 -4.29 -10.82 -9.83
C PRO A 318 -5.64 -10.33 -10.34
N GLY A 319 -6.00 -10.72 -11.57
CA GLY A 319 -7.28 -10.39 -12.20
C GLY A 319 -7.61 -8.90 -12.05
N GLY A 320 -6.60 -8.06 -12.29
CA GLY A 320 -6.60 -6.63 -12.00
C GLY A 320 -6.33 -5.80 -13.24
N THR A 321 -6.12 -4.51 -13.00
CA THR A 321 -5.96 -3.47 -14.01
C THR A 321 -4.70 -2.66 -13.74
N VAL A 322 -4.01 -2.25 -14.81
CA VAL A 322 -2.94 -1.25 -14.77
C VAL A 322 -3.57 0.14 -14.81
N VAL A 323 -3.20 1.00 -13.88
CA VAL A 323 -3.86 2.30 -13.66
C VAL A 323 -2.91 3.48 -13.92
N PRO A 324 -3.43 4.62 -14.44
CA PRO A 324 -2.64 5.83 -14.65
C PRO A 324 -2.42 6.56 -13.32
N ALA A 325 -1.38 6.18 -12.59
CA ALA A 325 -1.10 6.61 -11.22
C ALA A 325 -0.37 7.96 -11.11
N THR A 326 -0.53 8.82 -12.11
CA THR A 326 0.13 10.12 -12.16
C THR A 326 -0.37 11.05 -11.05
N ALA A 327 0.56 11.76 -10.40
CA ALA A 327 0.26 12.70 -9.31
C ALA A 327 0.26 14.16 -9.77
N TYR A 328 0.86 14.45 -10.93
CA TYR A 328 0.98 15.80 -11.49
C TYR A 328 0.66 15.78 -12.98
N ALA A 329 0.12 16.90 -13.47
CA ALA A 329 -0.12 17.09 -14.89
C ALA A 329 1.17 16.92 -15.69
N ASN A 330 1.05 16.42 -16.91
CA ASN A 330 2.18 16.22 -17.83
C ASN A 330 3.26 15.26 -17.30
N THR A 331 2.86 14.30 -16.46
CA THR A 331 3.70 13.17 -16.06
C THR A 331 2.97 11.86 -16.31
N ASN A 332 3.70 10.78 -16.63
CA ASN A 332 3.10 9.50 -17.01
C ASN A 332 3.71 8.37 -16.19
N ILE A 333 2.90 7.85 -15.27
CA ILE A 333 3.27 6.85 -14.27
C ILE A 333 2.14 5.84 -14.21
N VAL A 334 2.49 4.57 -14.05
CA VAL A 334 1.54 3.49 -13.88
C VAL A 334 1.66 2.86 -12.50
N ASN A 335 0.59 2.19 -12.09
CA ASN A 335 0.57 1.24 -10.99
C ASN A 335 -0.45 0.15 -11.32
N GLY A 336 -0.91 -0.64 -10.34
CA GLY A 336 -2.01 -1.56 -10.57
C GLY A 336 -2.91 -1.75 -9.38
N MET A 337 -4.13 -2.18 -9.67
CA MET A 337 -5.19 -2.45 -8.70
C MET A 337 -5.93 -3.74 -9.06
N SER A 338 -6.67 -4.29 -8.10
CA SER A 338 -7.68 -5.32 -8.34
C SER A 338 -8.90 -5.04 -7.48
N ASP A 339 -10.07 -5.42 -7.97
CA ASP A 339 -11.26 -5.54 -7.14
C ASP A 339 -11.19 -6.80 -6.27
N TYR A 340 -12.05 -6.86 -5.25
CA TYR A 340 -12.04 -7.93 -4.26
C TYR A 340 -12.20 -9.34 -4.86
N GLN A 341 -12.94 -9.48 -5.96
CA GLN A 341 -13.12 -10.77 -6.63
C GLN A 341 -11.91 -11.19 -7.46
N ARG A 342 -11.01 -10.25 -7.83
CA ARG A 342 -9.84 -10.50 -8.69
C ARG A 342 -10.20 -11.30 -9.95
N GLN A 343 -11.27 -10.88 -10.61
CA GLN A 343 -11.87 -11.60 -11.74
C GLN A 343 -11.60 -10.93 -13.11
N GLY A 344 -10.72 -9.93 -13.13
CA GLY A 344 -10.30 -9.28 -14.36
C GLY A 344 -9.51 -10.20 -15.28
N THR A 345 -9.41 -9.79 -16.54
CA THR A 345 -8.78 -10.56 -17.61
C THR A 345 -7.26 -10.71 -17.46
N PHE A 346 -6.63 -9.75 -16.78
CA PHE A 346 -5.19 -9.62 -16.75
C PHE A 346 -4.62 -9.79 -15.33
N ALA A 347 -3.43 -10.37 -15.24
CA ALA A 347 -2.58 -10.28 -14.06
C ALA A 347 -1.51 -9.23 -14.36
N ASN A 348 -1.22 -8.35 -13.41
CA ASN A 348 -0.14 -7.38 -13.60
C ASN A 348 0.75 -7.23 -12.37
N ALA A 349 2.01 -6.89 -12.57
CA ALA A 349 2.96 -6.59 -11.48
C ALA A 349 3.98 -5.57 -11.97
N ALA A 350 4.46 -4.71 -11.07
CA ALA A 350 5.66 -3.95 -11.37
C ALA A 350 6.88 -4.88 -11.43
N ILE A 351 7.74 -4.72 -12.43
CA ILE A 351 9.05 -5.35 -12.55
C ILE A 351 10.09 -4.28 -12.38
N VAL A 352 10.72 -4.28 -11.21
CA VAL A 352 11.56 -3.16 -10.77
C VAL A 352 12.94 -3.63 -10.38
N ALA A 353 13.91 -2.76 -10.59
CA ALA A 353 15.29 -2.95 -10.16
C ALA A 353 15.70 -1.84 -9.19
N GLY A 354 16.60 -2.16 -8.27
CA GLY A 354 17.12 -1.21 -7.29
C GLY A 354 17.90 -0.06 -7.95
N VAL A 355 17.67 1.16 -7.48
CA VAL A 355 18.38 2.38 -7.87
C VAL A 355 19.16 2.89 -6.67
N HIS A 356 20.45 3.12 -6.90
CA HIS A 356 21.35 3.80 -5.97
C HIS A 356 21.53 5.23 -6.47
N PRO A 357 20.98 6.25 -5.77
CA PRO A 357 21.05 7.64 -6.22
C PRO A 357 22.48 8.12 -6.49
N ASP A 358 23.44 7.72 -5.66
CA ASP A 358 24.83 8.16 -5.82
C ASP A 358 25.47 7.61 -7.10
N GLU A 359 25.18 6.34 -7.42
CA GLU A 359 25.64 5.68 -8.64
C GLU A 359 24.98 6.31 -9.87
N LEU A 360 23.68 6.58 -9.78
CA LEU A 360 22.90 7.19 -10.84
C LEU A 360 23.41 8.59 -11.21
N LEU A 361 23.82 9.38 -10.22
CA LEU A 361 24.31 10.75 -10.41
C LEU A 361 25.84 10.84 -10.53
N GLY A 362 26.58 9.76 -10.26
CA GLY A 362 28.05 9.74 -10.25
C GLY A 362 28.69 10.57 -9.14
N ARG A 363 27.93 10.93 -8.10
CA ARG A 363 28.35 11.72 -6.93
C ARG A 363 27.39 11.45 -5.77
N GLU A 364 27.74 11.87 -4.56
CA GLU A 364 26.79 11.85 -3.43
C GLU A 364 25.52 12.64 -3.77
N ALA A 365 24.37 11.98 -3.66
CA ALA A 365 23.07 12.50 -4.01
C ALA A 365 22.40 13.15 -2.80
N SER A 366 21.95 14.40 -2.96
CA SER A 366 21.06 15.02 -1.99
C SER A 366 19.62 14.50 -2.14
N ALA A 367 18.80 14.76 -1.13
CA ALA A 367 17.37 14.50 -1.21
C ALA A 367 16.71 15.27 -2.37
N ILE A 368 17.13 16.52 -2.63
CA ILE A 368 16.61 17.34 -3.72
C ILE A 368 17.00 16.76 -5.07
N ASP A 369 18.27 16.39 -5.27
CA ASP A 369 18.73 15.79 -6.53
C ASP A 369 17.91 14.54 -6.90
N THR A 370 17.57 13.73 -5.88
CA THR A 370 16.81 12.51 -6.07
C THR A 370 15.35 12.80 -6.46
N LEU A 371 14.74 13.82 -5.84
CA LEU A 371 13.38 14.26 -6.17
C LEU A 371 13.31 14.88 -7.57
N ASP A 372 14.32 15.67 -7.95
CA ASP A 372 14.43 16.28 -9.29
C ASP A 372 14.55 15.20 -10.36
N TYR A 373 15.48 14.26 -10.18
CA TYR A 373 15.67 13.17 -11.13
C TYR A 373 14.38 12.38 -11.40
N LEU A 374 13.64 12.02 -10.34
CA LEU A 374 12.39 11.28 -10.49
C LEU A 374 11.30 12.12 -11.16
N ALA A 375 11.16 13.40 -10.80
CA ALA A 375 10.20 14.29 -11.45
C ALA A 375 10.49 14.43 -12.96
N ASP A 376 11.76 14.59 -13.32
CA ASP A 376 12.21 14.70 -14.71
C ASP A 376 11.93 13.41 -15.48
N LEU A 377 12.23 12.24 -14.88
CA LEU A 377 11.95 10.95 -15.48
C LEU A 377 10.44 10.75 -15.73
N GLU A 378 9.60 11.13 -14.76
CA GLU A 378 8.14 11.03 -14.87
C GLU A 378 7.57 11.94 -15.96
N ALA A 379 8.15 13.14 -16.13
CA ALA A 379 7.84 14.05 -17.22
C ALA A 379 8.33 13.52 -18.58
N GLN A 380 9.51 12.90 -18.65
CA GLN A 380 10.06 12.31 -19.88
C GLN A 380 9.14 11.23 -20.47
N PHE A 381 8.51 10.40 -19.62
CA PHE A 381 7.56 9.39 -20.09
C PHE A 381 6.29 10.02 -20.69
N PHE A 382 5.80 11.12 -20.11
CA PHE A 382 4.70 11.86 -20.70
C PHE A 382 5.12 12.55 -22.00
N GLU A 383 6.29 13.17 -22.02
CA GLU A 383 6.86 13.85 -23.19
C GLU A 383 7.05 12.90 -24.37
N TYR A 384 7.48 11.66 -24.11
CA TYR A 384 7.54 10.60 -25.13
C TYR A 384 6.17 10.35 -25.75
N SER A 385 5.13 10.23 -24.92
CA SER A 385 3.78 9.95 -25.39
C SER A 385 3.07 11.16 -25.98
N LYS A 386 3.36 12.37 -25.50
CA LYS A 386 2.58 13.61 -25.71
C LYS A 386 1.12 13.48 -25.27
N SER A 387 0.86 12.52 -24.40
CA SER A 387 -0.46 12.15 -23.88
C SER A 387 -0.28 11.22 -22.68
N TYR A 388 -1.39 10.83 -22.05
CA TYR A 388 -1.38 9.82 -21.00
C TYR A 388 -1.37 8.37 -21.52
N ALA A 389 -1.21 8.14 -22.83
CA ALA A 389 -1.00 6.78 -23.35
C ALA A 389 0.30 6.19 -22.78
N ALA A 390 0.26 4.95 -22.28
CA ALA A 390 1.43 4.34 -21.65
C ALA A 390 2.45 3.88 -22.71
N PRO A 391 3.73 4.31 -22.62
CA PRO A 391 4.83 3.73 -23.40
C PRO A 391 4.90 2.22 -23.14
N CYS A 392 4.95 1.39 -24.19
CA CYS A 392 4.84 -0.07 -24.06
C CYS A 392 5.67 -0.82 -25.11
N CYS A 393 5.96 -2.09 -24.82
CA CYS A 393 6.45 -3.07 -25.79
C CYS A 393 6.16 -4.49 -25.27
N SER A 394 6.33 -5.53 -26.09
CA SER A 394 6.30 -6.90 -25.58
C SER A 394 7.50 -7.19 -24.67
N ILE A 395 7.37 -8.13 -23.72
CA ILE A 395 8.50 -8.57 -22.88
C ILE A 395 9.59 -9.18 -23.77
N HIS A 396 9.20 -9.96 -24.78
CA HIS A 396 10.12 -10.53 -25.76
C HIS A 396 10.96 -9.45 -26.49
N ASP A 397 10.31 -8.37 -26.94
CA ASP A 397 10.96 -7.26 -27.63
C ASP A 397 11.89 -6.47 -26.71
N PHE A 398 11.48 -6.23 -25.47
CA PHE A 398 12.35 -5.63 -24.46
C PHE A 398 13.61 -6.46 -24.22
N MET A 399 13.45 -7.78 -24.11
CA MET A 399 14.57 -8.71 -23.89
C MET A 399 15.52 -8.72 -25.10
N ASN A 400 15.00 -8.62 -26.31
CA ASN A 400 15.79 -8.69 -27.55
C ASN A 400 16.19 -7.32 -28.14
N LYS A 401 15.75 -6.21 -27.54
CA LYS A 401 15.91 -4.84 -28.04
C LYS A 401 15.41 -4.68 -29.48
N ARG A 402 14.20 -5.15 -29.75
CA ARG A 402 13.59 -5.14 -31.09
C ARG A 402 12.33 -4.28 -31.08
N GLU A 403 12.13 -3.52 -32.15
CA GLU A 403 10.87 -2.82 -32.38
C GLU A 403 9.98 -3.70 -33.26
N THR A 404 8.75 -3.90 -32.82
CA THR A 404 7.71 -4.58 -33.61
C THR A 404 6.43 -3.76 -33.56
N ASP A 405 5.70 -3.76 -34.67
CA ASP A 405 4.43 -3.02 -34.79
C ASP A 405 3.22 -3.94 -34.55
N GLN A 406 3.35 -4.88 -33.62
CA GLN A 406 2.25 -5.79 -33.29
C GLN A 406 1.26 -5.10 -32.33
N PRO A 407 -0.06 -5.27 -32.56
CA PRO A 407 -1.06 -4.72 -31.65
C PRO A 407 -0.97 -5.43 -30.29
N LEU A 408 -0.80 -4.65 -29.22
CA LEU A 408 -0.77 -5.13 -27.84
C LEU A 408 -2.11 -4.86 -27.18
N GLN A 409 -2.57 -5.83 -26.38
CA GLN A 409 -3.76 -5.68 -25.55
C GLN A 409 -3.36 -5.40 -24.12
N SER A 410 -4.07 -4.46 -23.47
CA SER A 410 -3.87 -4.17 -22.06
C SER A 410 -5.17 -3.80 -21.38
N SER A 411 -5.17 -3.92 -20.05
CA SER A 411 -6.19 -3.35 -19.17
C SER A 411 -6.09 -1.82 -19.01
N TYR A 412 -4.97 -1.20 -19.40
CA TYR A 412 -4.72 0.22 -19.21
C TYR A 412 -5.71 1.10 -20.00
N PRO A 413 -6.40 2.06 -19.36
CA PRO A 413 -7.57 2.72 -19.95
C PRO A 413 -7.23 3.83 -20.96
N LEU A 414 -6.06 4.45 -20.85
CA LEU A 414 -5.69 5.65 -21.65
C LEU A 414 -4.94 5.33 -22.94
N GLY A 415 -4.98 4.07 -23.36
CA GLY A 415 -4.32 3.59 -24.57
C GLY A 415 -2.82 3.39 -24.41
N LEU A 416 -2.23 2.78 -25.44
CA LEU A 416 -0.84 2.37 -25.47
C LEU A 416 -0.08 3.11 -26.57
N LYS A 417 1.21 3.35 -26.35
CA LYS A 417 2.13 3.87 -27.37
C LYS A 417 3.35 2.97 -27.45
N GLN A 418 3.65 2.42 -28.62
CA GLN A 418 4.86 1.60 -28.79
C GLN A 418 6.12 2.42 -28.46
N ALA A 419 7.04 1.82 -27.70
CA ALA A 419 8.21 2.50 -27.19
C ALA A 419 9.43 1.58 -27.01
N PRO A 420 10.64 2.09 -27.25
CA PRO A 420 11.88 1.35 -27.00
C PRO A 420 12.20 1.36 -25.49
N LEU A 421 11.37 0.69 -24.68
CA LEU A 421 11.51 0.68 -23.21
C LEU A 421 12.91 0.23 -22.74
N TRP A 422 13.66 -0.53 -23.55
CA TRP A 422 15.06 -0.87 -23.27
C TRP A 422 16.04 0.31 -23.37
N SER A 423 15.56 1.53 -23.58
CA SER A 423 16.36 2.76 -23.66
C SER A 423 15.83 3.92 -22.81
N MET A 424 14.64 3.77 -22.19
CA MET A 424 13.97 4.85 -21.44
C MET A 424 14.35 4.91 -19.96
N LEU A 425 15.00 3.88 -19.42
CA LEU A 425 15.52 3.84 -18.05
C LEU A 425 17.05 3.78 -18.06
N PRO A 426 17.73 4.14 -16.94
CA PRO A 426 19.18 4.04 -16.81
C PRO A 426 19.71 2.68 -17.29
N ALA A 427 20.83 2.69 -17.99
CA ALA A 427 21.37 1.49 -18.63
C ALA A 427 21.56 0.32 -17.66
N ALA A 428 22.03 0.58 -16.44
CA ALA A 428 22.20 -0.43 -15.39
C ALA A 428 20.86 -1.04 -14.93
N VAL A 429 19.83 -0.20 -14.74
CA VAL A 429 18.46 -0.64 -14.38
C VAL A 429 17.88 -1.51 -15.51
N THR A 430 17.98 -1.05 -16.75
CA THR A 430 17.49 -1.77 -17.91
C THR A 430 18.20 -3.13 -18.09
N ALA A 431 19.52 -3.16 -17.96
CA ALA A 431 20.30 -4.40 -18.05
C ALA A 431 19.91 -5.41 -16.96
N ALA A 432 19.69 -4.92 -15.74
CA ALA A 432 19.22 -5.74 -14.64
C ALA A 432 17.83 -6.31 -14.95
N ILE A 433 16.84 -5.47 -15.33
CA ILE A 433 15.48 -5.92 -15.67
C ILE A 433 15.51 -6.98 -16.79
N ARG A 434 16.31 -6.80 -17.84
CA ARG A 434 16.45 -7.81 -18.92
C ARG A 434 16.96 -9.15 -18.39
N THR A 435 17.94 -9.14 -17.50
CA THR A 435 18.44 -10.36 -16.84
C THR A 435 17.37 -10.98 -15.94
N GLY A 436 16.64 -10.17 -15.18
CA GLY A 436 15.55 -10.61 -14.33
C GLY A 436 14.41 -11.27 -15.09
N LEU A 437 13.99 -10.69 -16.23
CA LEU A 437 12.95 -11.25 -17.09
C LEU A 437 13.33 -12.62 -17.67
N ASN A 438 14.60 -12.81 -18.06
CA ASN A 438 15.13 -14.12 -18.46
C ASN A 438 15.01 -15.16 -17.34
N GLU A 439 15.21 -14.75 -16.08
CA GLU A 439 15.03 -15.63 -14.93
C GLU A 439 13.55 -15.89 -14.61
N PHE A 440 12.70 -14.88 -14.79
CA PHE A 440 11.26 -14.99 -14.56
C PHE A 440 10.61 -15.96 -15.56
N ALA A 441 10.99 -15.89 -16.84
CA ALA A 441 10.52 -16.84 -17.87
C ALA A 441 10.91 -18.29 -17.56
N ARG A 442 12.04 -18.52 -16.87
CA ARG A 442 12.43 -19.87 -16.39
C ARG A 442 11.64 -20.32 -15.17
N LYS A 443 11.25 -19.39 -14.29
CA LYS A 443 10.50 -19.69 -13.04
C LYS A 443 9.00 -19.82 -13.26
N LEU A 444 8.45 -19.10 -14.24
CA LEU A 444 7.03 -19.06 -14.56
C LEU A 444 6.90 -19.21 -16.07
N ALA A 445 6.43 -20.38 -16.51
CA ALA A 445 6.32 -20.70 -17.93
C ALA A 445 5.40 -19.71 -18.66
N GLY A 446 5.86 -19.20 -19.80
CA GLY A 446 5.13 -18.23 -20.63
C GLY A 446 5.24 -16.78 -20.15
N TYR A 447 6.05 -16.47 -19.13
CA TYR A 447 6.19 -15.10 -18.63
C TYR A 447 6.72 -14.12 -19.71
N ASP A 448 7.52 -14.58 -20.66
CA ASP A 448 8.08 -13.81 -21.76
C ASP A 448 7.04 -13.40 -22.83
N THR A 449 5.84 -13.98 -22.79
CA THR A 449 4.74 -13.68 -23.73
C THR A 449 3.91 -12.45 -23.33
N GLY A 450 4.13 -11.89 -22.15
CA GLY A 450 3.42 -10.70 -21.68
C GLY A 450 3.95 -9.40 -22.29
N ILE A 451 3.42 -8.28 -21.81
CA ILE A 451 3.84 -6.94 -22.21
C ILE A 451 4.47 -6.20 -21.04
N LEU A 452 5.28 -5.19 -21.36
CA LEU A 452 5.72 -4.15 -20.43
C LEU A 452 5.07 -2.82 -20.84
N LEU A 453 4.61 -2.06 -19.86
CA LEU A 453 4.04 -0.74 -20.08
C LEU A 453 4.29 0.20 -18.91
N GLY A 454 4.45 1.49 -19.24
CA GLY A 454 4.48 2.63 -18.33
C GLY A 454 5.63 2.64 -17.33
N LEU A 455 5.98 3.83 -16.83
CA LEU A 455 6.96 3.95 -15.76
C LEU A 455 6.34 3.55 -14.41
N GLU A 456 6.97 2.62 -13.70
CA GLU A 456 6.69 2.39 -12.29
C GLU A 456 7.77 3.06 -11.43
N SER A 457 7.53 4.31 -11.02
CA SER A 457 8.48 5.10 -10.21
C SER A 457 8.11 5.20 -8.72
N LYS A 458 6.90 4.77 -8.37
CA LYS A 458 6.27 4.98 -7.06
C LYS A 458 6.25 3.70 -6.20
N THR A 459 7.39 3.01 -6.11
CA THR A 459 7.49 1.78 -5.31
C THR A 459 7.71 2.03 -3.82
N SER A 460 8.34 3.16 -3.48
CA SER A 460 8.68 3.59 -2.13
C SER A 460 9.19 5.04 -2.16
N ALA A 461 9.21 5.72 -1.02
CA ALA A 461 9.82 7.05 -0.96
C ALA A 461 11.30 7.04 -1.37
N PRO A 462 11.72 8.00 -2.22
CA PRO A 462 13.11 8.11 -2.69
C PRO A 462 14.00 8.92 -1.74
N VAL A 463 13.39 9.49 -0.70
CA VAL A 463 14.06 10.22 0.37
C VAL A 463 13.62 9.67 1.72
N GLN A 464 14.44 9.89 2.74
CA GLN A 464 14.13 9.48 4.11
C GLN A 464 14.40 10.62 5.07
N VAL A 465 13.42 10.95 5.89
CA VAL A 465 13.53 11.99 6.92
C VAL A 465 14.38 11.49 8.10
N ALA A 466 15.20 12.39 8.65
CA ALA A 466 15.87 12.19 9.92
C ALA A 466 14.86 12.40 11.06
N ARG A 467 14.49 11.31 11.72
CA ARG A 467 13.51 11.30 12.81
C ARG A 467 13.81 10.19 13.80
N GLU A 468 13.24 10.30 14.99
CA GLU A 468 13.23 9.27 16.00
C GLU A 468 12.35 8.08 15.60
N ARG A 469 12.46 6.96 16.33
CA ARG A 469 11.75 5.71 16.01
C ARG A 469 10.22 5.85 16.04
N HIS A 470 9.69 6.71 16.90
CA HIS A 470 8.25 7.01 16.99
C HIS A 470 7.81 8.15 16.06
N GLY A 471 8.76 8.76 15.35
CA GLY A 471 8.46 9.64 14.23
C GLY A 471 8.70 11.12 14.45
N LEU A 472 9.14 11.54 15.64
CA LEU A 472 9.50 12.91 15.94
C LEU A 472 10.71 13.33 15.10
N CYS A 473 10.58 14.41 14.34
CA CYS A 473 11.60 14.89 13.42
C CYS A 473 12.77 15.51 14.19
N GLN A 474 14.00 15.22 13.78
CA GLN A 474 15.18 15.79 14.41
C GLN A 474 15.18 17.31 14.29
N GLY A 475 15.45 18.00 15.40
CA GLY A 475 15.44 19.47 15.47
C GLY A 475 14.07 20.09 15.76
N PHE A 476 13.04 19.25 15.99
CA PHE A 476 11.71 19.69 16.37
C PHE A 476 11.21 18.93 17.60
N ASP A 477 10.36 19.58 18.40
CA ASP A 477 9.76 19.00 19.62
C ASP A 477 8.28 18.61 19.45
N ASN A 478 7.60 19.11 18.39
CA ASN A 478 6.19 18.84 18.13
C ASN A 478 5.86 18.49 16.67
N LEU A 479 6.88 18.19 15.85
CA LEU A 479 6.71 17.82 14.45
C LEU A 479 7.09 16.36 14.20
N TYR A 480 6.11 15.57 13.80
CA TYR A 480 6.28 14.16 13.45
C TYR A 480 6.12 13.98 11.94
N MET A 481 6.87 13.06 11.35
CA MET A 481 6.63 12.62 9.97
C MET A 481 6.55 11.10 9.91
N VAL A 482 5.47 10.58 9.34
CA VAL A 482 5.12 9.15 9.41
C VAL A 482 4.70 8.58 8.06
N GLY A 483 4.58 7.26 8.01
CA GLY A 483 4.09 6.54 6.84
C GLY A 483 5.13 6.46 5.74
N GLU A 484 4.68 6.05 4.55
CA GLU A 484 5.61 5.80 3.43
C GLU A 484 6.38 7.05 3.01
N GLY A 485 5.75 8.22 3.10
CA GLY A 485 6.38 9.51 2.83
C GLY A 485 7.60 9.81 3.72
N SER A 486 7.63 9.31 4.95
CA SER A 486 8.80 9.49 5.82
C SER A 486 10.03 8.70 5.33
N GLY A 487 9.84 7.70 4.46
CA GLY A 487 10.85 6.73 4.07
C GLY A 487 11.01 5.55 5.02
N TRP A 488 10.17 5.43 6.07
CA TRP A 488 10.25 4.38 7.11
C TRP A 488 9.16 3.30 7.03
N ALA A 489 8.18 3.45 6.14
CA ALA A 489 7.16 2.43 5.84
C ALA A 489 7.11 2.14 4.33
N GLY A 490 6.34 1.14 3.90
CA GLY A 490 6.27 0.72 2.49
C GLY A 490 5.02 -0.10 2.14
N GLY A 491 3.87 0.32 2.67
CA GLY A 491 2.58 -0.37 2.47
C GLY A 491 1.54 0.02 3.52
N ILE A 492 0.28 -0.40 3.30
CA ILE A 492 -0.89 0.01 4.09
C ILE A 492 -0.68 -0.27 5.58
N ILE A 493 -0.41 -1.53 5.95
CA ILE A 493 -0.22 -1.93 7.36
C ILE A 493 0.98 -1.23 7.98
N SER A 494 2.16 -1.25 7.33
CA SER A 494 3.34 -0.60 7.91
C SER A 494 3.14 0.90 8.11
N SER A 495 2.41 1.57 7.20
CA SER A 495 2.16 3.00 7.30
C SER A 495 1.19 3.32 8.44
N GLY A 496 0.08 2.60 8.55
CA GLY A 496 -0.86 2.79 9.66
C GLY A 496 -0.22 2.49 11.02
N VAL A 497 0.59 1.44 11.13
CA VAL A 497 1.36 1.14 12.35
C VAL A 497 2.31 2.29 12.71
N ASP A 498 2.99 2.88 11.73
CA ASP A 498 3.88 4.02 11.96
C ASP A 498 3.11 5.25 12.49
N GLY A 499 1.90 5.48 11.96
CA GLY A 499 0.98 6.50 12.49
C GLY A 499 0.51 6.22 13.92
N ILE A 500 0.12 4.97 14.23
CA ILE A 500 -0.27 4.55 15.58
C ILE A 500 0.88 4.79 16.57
N ARG A 501 2.12 4.52 16.17
CA ARG A 501 3.30 4.72 17.03
C ARG A 501 3.57 6.18 17.34
N ALA A 502 3.42 7.08 16.37
CA ALA A 502 3.51 8.52 16.61
C ALA A 502 2.41 8.99 17.56
N ALA A 503 1.17 8.57 17.32
CA ALA A 503 0.05 8.88 18.21
C ALA A 503 0.31 8.42 19.65
N LYS A 504 0.88 7.23 19.84
CA LYS A 504 1.25 6.72 21.17
C LYS A 504 2.33 7.55 21.86
N SER A 505 3.34 8.01 21.12
CA SER A 505 4.38 8.91 21.67
C SER A 505 3.75 10.15 22.29
N ILE A 506 2.87 10.81 21.52
CA ILE A 506 2.17 12.03 21.94
C ILE A 506 1.27 11.75 23.17
N ILE A 507 0.58 10.60 23.18
CA ILE A 507 -0.24 10.15 24.32
C ILE A 507 0.60 10.02 25.59
N ASP A 508 1.77 9.38 25.49
CA ASP A 508 2.63 9.02 26.63
C ASP A 508 3.39 10.23 27.18
N GLU A 509 3.91 11.11 26.32
CA GLU A 509 4.57 12.37 26.73
C GLU A 509 3.61 13.26 27.56
N THR A 510 2.33 13.30 27.15
CA THR A 510 1.29 14.04 27.89
C THR A 510 1.00 13.41 29.26
N GLN A 511 1.23 12.10 29.45
CA GLN A 511 1.07 11.48 30.77
C GLN A 511 2.15 11.97 31.74
N ILE A 512 3.40 12.05 31.29
CA ILE A 512 4.54 12.45 32.13
C ILE A 512 4.35 13.89 32.63
N LEU A 513 3.90 14.80 31.76
CA LEU A 513 3.64 16.20 32.12
C LEU A 513 2.42 16.40 33.03
N SER A 514 1.53 15.40 33.17
CA SER A 514 0.38 15.48 34.09
C SER A 514 0.68 15.04 35.52
N PHE A 515 1.87 14.47 35.76
CA PHE A 515 2.35 14.04 37.08
C PHE A 515 3.39 14.97 37.71
N ILE A 516 3.82 16.00 36.97
CA ILE A 516 4.68 17.10 37.42
C ILE A 516 3.80 18.33 37.55
#